data_AF-A0A820G0F1-F1
#
_entry.id   AF-A0A820G0F1-F1
#
_cell.length_a   1.000
_cell.length_b   1.000
_cell.length_c   1.000
_cell.angle_alpha   90.00
_cell.angle_beta   90.00
_cell.angle_gamma   90.00
#
_symmetry.space_group_name_H-M   'P 1'
#
loop_
_entity.id
_entity.type
_entity.pdbx_description
1 polymer ?
#
loop_
_entity_poly.entity_id
_entity_poly.type
_entity_poly.pdbx_seq_one_letter_code
_entity_poly.pdbx_strand_id
1 'polypeptide(L)'
;MWAYMQQSEDVLVASNEEGINKVRKSKGKYAFLLESTKNEYTNERFPCDTMKIGSNLDSKGYGIATPVGSELREAINIAVLEMSEDGTLNTLKRQWWYNRSECRNGTTKESKQSNALNLVNVAGIFYILIGGLALAITIAILEFFIKANIEAKQTKNNFFDVMKRNMRLSIAGVDLEEKTPEIYMYKYPVQENYHSSDPLFDEPRRVGSTNHINGNQSQV
;
A
#
# COMPACT_ATOMS: atom_id res chain seq x y z
N MET A 1 -24.61 9.86 22.12
CA MET A 1 -24.87 9.91 20.66
C MET A 1 -26.08 10.78 20.33
N TRP A 2 -27.29 10.45 20.79
CA TRP A 2 -28.50 11.26 20.53
C TRP A 2 -28.37 12.74 20.91
N ALA A 3 -27.85 13.04 22.11
CA ALA A 3 -27.66 14.42 22.58
C ALA A 3 -26.80 15.28 21.62
N TYR A 4 -25.78 14.69 21.00
CA TYR A 4 -24.95 15.37 20.00
C TYR A 4 -25.71 15.60 18.69
N MET A 5 -26.49 14.62 18.23
CA MET A 5 -27.31 14.75 17.02
C MET A 5 -28.41 15.80 17.19
N GLN A 6 -28.97 15.93 18.39
CA GLN A 6 -29.98 16.94 18.71
C GLN A 6 -29.41 18.36 18.73
N GLN A 7 -28.13 18.52 19.11
CA GLN A 7 -27.47 19.82 19.15
C GLN A 7 -27.03 20.31 17.75
N SER A 8 -26.74 19.38 16.84
CA SER A 8 -26.30 19.66 15.48
C SER A 8 -27.40 19.31 14.48
N GLU A 9 -28.37 20.21 14.29
CA GLU A 9 -29.55 19.96 13.44
C GLU A 9 -29.18 19.55 12.00
N ASP A 10 -28.05 20.05 11.51
CA ASP A 10 -27.49 19.69 10.19
C ASP A 10 -27.19 18.20 10.00
N VAL A 11 -27.11 17.37 11.04
CA VAL A 11 -26.86 15.92 10.89
C VAL A 11 -28.14 15.11 10.72
N LEU A 12 -29.27 15.68 11.14
CA LEU A 12 -30.59 15.07 11.02
C LEU A 12 -31.17 15.34 9.63
N VAL A 13 -32.15 14.52 9.25
CA VAL A 13 -32.87 14.61 7.98
C VAL A 13 -34.34 14.31 8.26
N ALA A 14 -35.24 14.87 7.44
CA ALA A 14 -36.67 14.70 7.66
C ALA A 14 -37.17 13.34 7.16
N SER A 15 -36.47 12.72 6.20
CA SER A 15 -36.89 11.47 5.57
C SER A 15 -35.74 10.50 5.34
N ASN A 16 -36.08 9.21 5.22
CA ASN A 16 -35.12 8.17 4.90
C ASN A 16 -34.48 8.39 3.52
N GLU A 17 -35.24 8.87 2.54
CA GLU A 17 -34.73 9.10 1.17
C GLU A 17 -33.70 10.23 1.13
N GLU A 18 -33.97 11.30 1.88
CA GLU A 18 -33.02 12.40 2.05
C GLU A 18 -31.73 11.93 2.74
N GLY A 19 -31.84 11.13 3.80
CA GLY A 19 -30.70 10.53 4.49
C GLY A 19 -29.84 9.65 3.59
N ILE A 20 -30.48 8.77 2.82
CA ILE A 20 -29.79 7.90 1.84
C ILE A 20 -29.07 8.76 0.78
N ASN A 21 -29.75 9.76 0.21
CA ASN A 21 -29.14 10.64 -0.79
C ASN A 21 -27.99 11.47 -0.22
N LYS A 22 -28.08 11.88 1.05
CA LYS A 22 -27.00 12.59 1.75
C LYS A 22 -25.77 11.71 1.94
N VAL A 23 -25.93 10.43 2.28
CA VAL A 23 -24.82 9.46 2.33
C VAL A 23 -24.13 9.37 0.97
N ARG A 24 -24.90 9.18 -0.11
CA ARG A 24 -24.37 9.07 -1.49
C ARG A 24 -23.54 10.29 -1.90
N LYS A 25 -24.05 11.50 -1.60
CA LYS A 25 -23.37 12.76 -1.94
C LYS A 25 -22.13 13.05 -1.09
N SER A 26 -22.07 12.50 0.13
CA SER A 26 -21.03 12.85 1.11
C SER A 26 -19.71 12.09 0.93
N LYS A 27 -19.59 11.20 -0.08
CA LYS A 27 -18.35 10.47 -0.42
C LYS A 27 -17.66 9.81 0.80
N GLY A 28 -18.46 9.16 1.66
CA GLY A 28 -17.96 8.45 2.84
C GLY A 28 -17.75 9.30 4.10
N LYS A 29 -18.09 10.60 4.08
CA LYS A 29 -17.96 11.51 5.25
C LYS A 29 -19.21 11.56 6.14
N TYR A 30 -20.30 10.93 5.71
CA TYR A 30 -21.57 10.88 6.44
C TYR A 30 -22.07 9.45 6.49
N ALA A 31 -22.50 9.02 7.67
CA ALA A 31 -23.17 7.75 7.89
C ALA A 31 -24.59 8.02 8.36
N PHE A 32 -25.54 7.22 7.87
CA PHE A 32 -26.95 7.38 8.20
C PHE A 32 -27.44 6.17 8.99
N LEU A 33 -28.06 6.42 10.13
CA LEU A 33 -28.68 5.40 10.95
C LEU A 33 -30.13 5.26 10.52
N LEU A 34 -30.47 4.07 10.03
CA LEU A 34 -31.83 3.72 9.65
C LEU A 34 -32.12 2.26 10.02
N GLU A 35 -33.38 1.87 9.90
CA GLU A 35 -33.78 0.50 10.22
C GLU A 35 -33.08 -0.53 9.33
N SER A 36 -32.72 -1.68 9.91
CA SER A 36 -31.99 -2.75 9.23
C SER A 36 -32.71 -3.26 7.97
N THR A 37 -34.03 -3.36 8.00
CA THR A 37 -34.87 -3.83 6.87
C THR A 37 -34.77 -2.91 5.66
N LYS A 38 -34.88 -1.58 5.88
CA LYS A 38 -34.75 -0.56 4.85
C LYS A 38 -33.30 -0.43 4.35
N ASN A 39 -32.32 -0.67 5.22
CA ASN A 39 -30.90 -0.68 4.85
C ASN A 39 -30.60 -1.85 3.90
N GLU A 40 -30.96 -3.07 4.30
CA GLU A 40 -30.84 -4.28 3.47
C GLU A 40 -31.57 -4.11 2.13
N TYR A 41 -32.77 -3.52 2.13
CA TYR A 41 -33.50 -3.24 0.90
C TYR A 41 -32.75 -2.27 -0.03
N THR A 42 -32.22 -1.18 0.51
CA THR A 42 -31.59 -0.11 -0.29
C THR A 42 -30.27 -0.59 -0.91
N ASN A 43 -29.51 -1.43 -0.20
CA ASN A 43 -28.25 -2.01 -0.69
C ASN A 43 -28.45 -2.93 -1.90
N GLU A 44 -29.65 -3.53 -2.03
CA GLU A 44 -30.00 -4.42 -3.14
C GLU A 44 -30.63 -3.67 -4.34
N ARG A 45 -30.68 -2.33 -4.30
CA ARG A 45 -31.26 -1.45 -5.34
C ARG A 45 -30.19 -0.63 -6.05
N PHE A 46 -30.45 -0.31 -7.31
CA PHE A 46 -29.56 0.53 -8.10
C PHE A 46 -29.39 1.92 -7.44
N PRO A 47 -28.17 2.51 -7.43
CA PRO A 47 -26.94 2.10 -8.09
C PRO A 47 -25.98 1.24 -7.25
N CYS A 48 -26.46 0.52 -6.23
CA CYS A 48 -25.65 -0.42 -5.44
C CYS A 48 -24.45 0.25 -4.75
N ASP A 49 -24.63 1.50 -4.34
CA ASP A 49 -23.60 2.39 -3.79
C ASP A 49 -23.66 2.52 -2.26
N THR A 50 -24.56 1.75 -1.63
CA THR A 50 -24.72 1.71 -0.17
C THR A 50 -24.37 0.33 0.37
N MET A 51 -23.93 0.29 1.64
CA MET A 51 -23.67 -0.96 2.33
C MET A 51 -24.01 -0.86 3.82
N LYS A 52 -24.46 -1.98 4.39
CA LYS A 52 -24.62 -2.13 5.85
C LYS A 52 -23.27 -2.41 6.48
N ILE A 53 -22.97 -1.70 7.57
CA ILE A 53 -21.75 -1.88 8.35
C ILE A 53 -22.16 -2.24 9.79
N GLY A 54 -21.55 -3.29 10.33
CA GLY A 54 -21.78 -3.73 11.71
C GLY A 54 -23.11 -4.47 11.94
N SER A 55 -23.37 -4.80 13.20
CA SER A 55 -24.60 -5.43 13.67
C SER A 55 -25.69 -4.38 13.95
N ASN A 56 -26.93 -4.84 14.14
CA ASN A 56 -28.02 -3.96 14.56
C ASN A 56 -27.75 -3.43 15.99
N LEU A 57 -28.14 -2.18 16.25
CA LEU A 57 -28.01 -1.55 17.57
C LEU A 57 -29.09 -2.02 18.55
N ASP A 58 -30.25 -2.40 18.02
CA ASP A 58 -31.39 -2.89 18.76
C ASP A 58 -32.07 -4.07 18.03
N SER A 59 -32.95 -4.74 18.76
CA SER A 59 -33.80 -5.82 18.25
C SER A 59 -35.26 -5.36 18.25
N LYS A 60 -35.69 -4.77 17.14
CA LYS A 60 -37.09 -4.36 16.91
C LYS A 60 -37.72 -5.22 15.82
N GLY A 61 -39.04 -5.32 15.83
CA GLY A 61 -39.83 -6.05 14.84
C GLY A 61 -41.12 -5.31 14.49
N TYR A 62 -41.63 -5.59 13.30
CA TYR A 62 -42.93 -5.10 12.86
C TYR A 62 -44.06 -6.02 13.33
N GLY A 63 -45.23 -5.45 13.60
CA GLY A 63 -46.44 -6.18 13.95
C GLY A 63 -47.66 -5.61 13.23
N ILE A 64 -48.71 -6.42 13.12
CA ILE A 64 -49.99 -6.00 12.53
C ILE A 64 -50.83 -5.37 13.65
N ALA A 65 -51.19 -4.10 13.49
CA ALA A 65 -52.02 -3.39 14.46
C ALA A 65 -53.52 -3.58 14.14
N THR A 66 -54.31 -3.85 15.18
CA THR A 66 -55.78 -3.87 15.12
C THR A 66 -56.35 -2.92 16.17
N PRO A 67 -57.57 -2.36 15.96
CA PRO A 67 -58.25 -1.58 16.99
C PRO A 67 -58.38 -2.36 18.30
N VAL A 68 -58.30 -1.66 19.43
CA VAL A 68 -58.46 -2.28 20.75
C VAL A 68 -59.85 -2.92 20.84
N GLY A 69 -59.90 -4.21 21.21
CA GLY A 69 -61.15 -4.98 21.30
C GLY A 69 -61.64 -5.60 19.98
N SER A 70 -60.88 -5.52 18.90
CA SER A 70 -61.24 -6.17 17.63
C SER A 70 -61.23 -7.70 17.74
N GLU A 71 -62.30 -8.35 17.27
CA GLU A 71 -62.40 -9.83 17.18
C GLU A 71 -61.36 -10.43 16.22
N LEU A 72 -60.85 -9.64 15.28
CA LEU A 72 -59.84 -10.08 14.30
C LEU A 72 -58.45 -10.28 14.92
N ARG A 73 -58.20 -9.72 16.11
CA ARG A 73 -56.88 -9.75 16.74
C ARG A 73 -56.37 -11.18 16.90
N GLU A 74 -57.22 -12.07 17.43
CA GLU A 74 -56.82 -13.44 17.74
C GLU A 74 -56.58 -14.25 16.45
N ALA A 75 -57.51 -14.15 15.50
CA ALA A 75 -57.39 -14.83 14.22
C ALA A 75 -56.12 -14.41 13.44
N ILE A 76 -55.80 -13.11 13.41
CA ILE A 76 -54.59 -12.59 12.76
C ILE A 76 -53.33 -13.07 13.49
N ASN A 77 -53.33 -13.07 14.83
CA ASN A 77 -52.18 -13.50 15.61
C ASN A 77 -51.83 -14.97 15.35
N ILE A 78 -52.85 -15.85 15.35
CA ILE A 78 -52.68 -17.28 15.05
C ILE A 78 -52.16 -17.46 13.62
N ALA A 79 -52.74 -16.77 12.63
CA ALA A 79 -52.31 -16.87 11.24
C ALA A 79 -50.85 -16.40 11.03
N VAL A 80 -50.40 -15.36 11.74
CA VAL A 80 -49.00 -14.91 11.66
C VAL A 80 -48.05 -15.92 12.28
N LEU A 81 -48.43 -16.57 13.38
CA LEU A 81 -47.64 -17.64 13.99
C LEU A 81 -47.50 -18.84 13.05
N GLU A 82 -48.60 -19.28 12.43
CA GLU A 82 -48.59 -20.36 11.45
C GLU A 82 -47.66 -20.05 10.25
N MET A 83 -47.76 -18.84 9.68
CA MET A 83 -46.89 -18.37 8.58
C MET A 83 -45.41 -18.17 8.98
N SER A 84 -45.14 -18.09 10.29
CA SER A 84 -43.79 -18.02 10.82
C SER A 84 -43.19 -19.41 11.03
N GLU A 85 -43.98 -20.36 11.53
CA GLU A 85 -43.57 -21.75 11.76
C GLU A 85 -43.36 -22.51 10.45
N ASP A 86 -44.22 -22.30 9.45
CA ASP A 86 -44.10 -22.92 8.13
C ASP A 86 -42.97 -22.33 7.27
N GLY A 87 -42.43 -21.16 7.64
CA GLY A 87 -41.39 -20.43 6.93
C GLY A 87 -41.87 -19.61 5.71
N THR A 88 -43.18 -19.43 5.52
CA THR A 88 -43.77 -18.63 4.45
C THR A 88 -43.28 -17.18 4.51
N LEU A 89 -43.20 -16.59 5.70
CA LEU A 89 -42.65 -15.22 5.88
C LEU A 89 -41.20 -15.09 5.38
N ASN A 90 -40.37 -16.10 5.62
CA ASN A 90 -38.97 -16.11 5.15
C ASN A 90 -38.90 -16.21 3.62
N THR A 91 -39.78 -17.01 3.03
CA THR A 91 -39.92 -17.14 1.57
C THR A 91 -40.31 -15.82 0.94
N LEU A 92 -41.30 -15.12 1.51
CA LEU A 92 -41.73 -13.79 1.08
C LEU A 92 -40.59 -12.77 1.22
N LYS A 93 -39.87 -12.73 2.35
CA LYS A 93 -38.70 -11.85 2.52
C LYS A 93 -37.70 -12.07 1.40
N ARG A 94 -37.36 -13.33 1.11
CA ARG A 94 -36.40 -13.67 0.05
C ARG A 94 -36.90 -13.24 -1.33
N GLN A 95 -38.18 -13.41 -1.60
CA GLN A 95 -38.79 -13.02 -2.87
C GLN A 95 -38.71 -11.52 -3.11
N TRP A 96 -39.01 -10.70 -2.10
CA TRP A 96 -39.11 -9.25 -2.25
C TRP A 96 -37.77 -8.52 -2.10
N TRP A 97 -36.85 -9.01 -1.27
CA TRP A 97 -35.52 -8.41 -1.10
C TRP A 97 -34.51 -8.94 -2.11
N TYR A 98 -34.30 -10.27 -2.13
CA TYR A 98 -33.15 -10.85 -2.85
C TYR A 98 -33.51 -11.30 -4.27
N ASN A 99 -34.70 -11.85 -4.49
CA ASN A 99 -35.06 -12.33 -5.83
C ASN A 99 -35.31 -11.19 -6.82
N ARG A 100 -35.84 -10.07 -6.32
CA ARG A 100 -36.06 -8.82 -7.06
C ARG A 100 -34.94 -7.78 -6.87
N SER A 101 -33.75 -8.21 -6.43
CA SER A 101 -32.58 -7.35 -6.31
C SER A 101 -32.13 -6.86 -7.69
N GLU A 102 -31.81 -5.58 -7.77
CA GLU A 102 -31.30 -4.94 -8.99
C GLU A 102 -29.77 -5.00 -9.03
N CYS A 103 -29.14 -5.16 -7.87
CA CYS A 103 -27.70 -5.26 -7.73
C CYS A 103 -27.11 -6.63 -8.10
N ARG A 104 -27.96 -7.61 -8.43
CA ARG A 104 -27.52 -8.98 -8.72
C ARG A 104 -26.85 -9.15 -10.09
N ASN A 105 -27.05 -8.20 -11.01
CA ASN A 105 -26.52 -8.25 -12.38
C ASN A 105 -25.85 -6.95 -12.86
N GLY A 106 -25.50 -6.04 -11.94
CA GLY A 106 -24.96 -4.70 -12.25
C GLY A 106 -23.46 -4.52 -12.02
N THR A 107 -22.77 -5.53 -11.51
CA THR A 107 -21.31 -5.58 -11.51
C THR A 107 -20.85 -6.93 -12.06
N THR A 108 -20.57 -6.94 -13.35
CA THR A 108 -19.22 -7.38 -13.73
C THR A 108 -18.90 -8.82 -13.29
N LYS A 109 -19.43 -9.82 -14.02
CA LYS A 109 -18.65 -11.05 -14.33
C LYS A 109 -17.45 -10.69 -15.23
N GLU A 110 -16.72 -9.66 -14.82
CA GLU A 110 -15.50 -9.08 -15.38
C GLU A 110 -14.56 -8.69 -14.21
N SER A 111 -14.89 -9.00 -12.94
CA SER A 111 -14.02 -8.75 -11.79
C SER A 111 -13.85 -9.95 -10.87
N LYS A 112 -13.95 -11.18 -11.42
CA LYS A 112 -13.09 -12.29 -11.00
C LYS A 112 -11.87 -12.43 -11.92
N GLN A 113 -11.50 -11.36 -12.60
CA GLN A 113 -10.26 -11.25 -13.36
C GLN A 113 -9.52 -9.97 -13.00
N SER A 114 -9.04 -9.87 -11.76
CA SER A 114 -7.80 -9.14 -11.43
C SER A 114 -7.38 -9.36 -9.97
N ASN A 115 -7.15 -10.62 -9.59
CA ASN A 115 -5.99 -10.90 -8.72
C ASN A 115 -4.69 -10.90 -9.54
N ALA A 116 -4.76 -10.57 -10.83
CA ALA A 116 -3.61 -10.14 -11.60
C ALA A 116 -3.20 -8.77 -11.07
N LEU A 117 -1.99 -8.67 -10.52
CA LEU A 117 -1.35 -7.43 -10.08
C LEU A 117 -1.62 -6.32 -11.10
N ASN A 118 -2.47 -5.35 -10.75
CA ASN A 118 -2.69 -4.18 -11.59
C ASN A 118 -1.37 -3.43 -11.75
N LEU A 119 -1.07 -2.96 -12.97
CA LEU A 119 0.12 -2.18 -13.30
C LEU A 119 0.32 -0.98 -12.35
N VAL A 120 -0.77 -0.44 -11.80
CA VAL A 120 -0.79 0.64 -10.81
C VAL A 120 -0.04 0.27 -9.53
N ASN A 121 -0.12 -0.99 -9.08
CA ASN A 121 0.60 -1.46 -7.90
C ASN A 121 2.12 -1.62 -8.18
N VAL A 122 2.50 -1.89 -9.44
CA VAL A 122 3.89 -2.11 -9.88
C VAL A 122 4.56 -0.81 -10.36
N ALA A 123 3.76 0.24 -10.61
CA ALA A 123 4.23 1.55 -11.07
C ALA A 123 5.34 2.16 -10.19
N GLY A 124 5.34 1.86 -8.88
CA GLY A 124 6.39 2.29 -7.95
C GLY A 124 7.80 1.90 -8.38
N ILE A 125 7.98 0.70 -8.95
CA ILE A 125 9.31 0.21 -9.38
C ILE A 125 9.82 1.00 -10.59
N PHE A 126 8.93 1.34 -11.53
CA PHE A 126 9.29 2.15 -12.70
C PHE A 126 9.74 3.56 -12.30
N TYR A 127 9.10 4.18 -11.31
CA TYR A 127 9.51 5.50 -10.80
C TYR A 127 10.90 5.48 -10.17
N ILE A 128 11.23 4.43 -9.40
CA ILE A 128 12.57 4.28 -8.80
C ILE A 128 13.64 4.12 -9.88
N LEU A 129 13.36 3.33 -10.94
CA LEU A 129 14.30 3.13 -12.05
C LEU A 129 14.60 4.45 -12.79
N ILE A 130 13.56 5.19 -13.17
CA ILE A 130 13.70 6.48 -13.86
C ILE A 130 14.42 7.49 -12.96
N GLY A 131 14.06 7.54 -11.67
CA GLY A 131 14.73 8.41 -10.70
C GLY A 131 16.21 8.08 -10.53
N GLY A 132 16.55 6.79 -10.43
CA GLY A 132 17.94 6.33 -10.32
C GLY A 132 18.78 6.66 -11.56
N LEU A 133 18.22 6.48 -12.77
CA LEU A 133 18.91 6.83 -14.01
C LEU A 133 19.16 8.34 -14.11
N ALA A 134 18.16 9.17 -13.79
CA ALA A 134 18.29 10.62 -13.82
C ALA A 134 19.34 11.12 -12.81
N LEU A 135 19.36 10.54 -11.60
CA LEU A 135 20.35 10.88 -10.58
C LEU A 135 21.77 10.49 -11.02
N ALA A 136 21.95 9.30 -11.60
CA ALA A 136 23.24 8.85 -12.11
C ALA A 136 23.78 9.79 -13.21
N ILE A 137 22.93 10.17 -14.17
CA ILE A 137 23.29 11.13 -15.23
C ILE A 137 23.66 12.49 -14.62
N THR A 138 22.93 12.96 -13.62
CA THR A 138 23.21 14.24 -12.95
C THR A 138 24.57 14.22 -12.25
N ILE A 139 24.88 13.15 -11.52
CA ILE A 139 26.18 12.97 -10.85
C ILE A 139 27.31 12.95 -11.88
N ALA A 140 27.15 12.19 -12.97
CA ALA A 140 28.15 12.12 -14.03
C ALA A 140 28.42 13.49 -14.68
N ILE A 141 27.36 14.29 -14.91
CA ILE A 141 27.48 15.65 -15.44
C ILE A 141 28.22 16.57 -14.44
N LEU A 142 27.89 16.50 -13.15
CA LEU A 142 28.56 17.31 -12.12
C LEU A 142 30.05 16.96 -12.01
N GLU A 143 30.39 15.68 -11.97
CA GLU A 143 31.79 15.24 -11.97
C GLU A 143 32.55 15.71 -13.22
N PHE A 144 31.90 15.63 -14.38
CA PHE A 144 32.48 16.12 -15.64
C PHE A 144 32.74 17.63 -15.59
N PHE A 145 31.81 18.43 -15.06
CA PHE A 145 32.01 19.86 -14.89
C PHE A 145 33.11 20.20 -13.88
N ILE A 146 33.21 19.46 -12.78
CA ILE A 146 34.26 19.68 -11.77
C ILE A 146 35.63 19.35 -12.37
N LYS A 147 35.78 18.21 -13.05
CA LYS A 147 37.03 17.81 -13.73
C LYS A 147 37.43 18.82 -14.81
N ALA A 148 36.50 19.22 -15.66
CA ALA A 148 36.74 20.23 -16.70
C ALA A 148 37.20 21.58 -16.11
N ASN A 149 36.62 21.99 -14.97
CA ASN A 149 37.03 23.23 -14.28
C ASN A 149 38.44 23.13 -13.67
N ILE A 150 38.81 21.97 -13.12
CA ILE A 150 40.15 21.74 -12.57
C ILE A 150 41.20 21.78 -13.69
N GLU A 151 40.93 21.11 -14.81
CA GLU A 151 41.83 21.08 -15.97
C GLU A 151 41.97 22.44 -16.65
N ALA A 152 40.89 23.21 -16.77
CA ALA A 152 40.91 24.56 -17.35
C ALA A 152 41.74 25.55 -16.51
N LYS A 153 41.72 25.42 -15.17
CA LYS A 153 42.56 26.24 -14.28
C LYS A 153 44.06 25.96 -14.45
N GLN A 154 44.44 24.74 -14.85
CA GLN A 154 45.84 24.37 -15.09
C GLN A 154 46.35 24.80 -16.47
N THR A 155 45.48 24.97 -17.47
CA THR A 155 45.88 25.20 -18.88
C THR A 155 45.64 26.63 -19.41
N LYS A 156 45.11 27.58 -18.63
CA LYS A 156 44.90 29.00 -19.04
C LYS A 156 44.14 29.18 -20.38
N ASN A 157 43.33 28.20 -20.78
CA ASN A 157 42.50 28.25 -21.99
C ASN A 157 41.02 28.39 -21.63
N ASN A 158 40.20 28.87 -22.57
CA ASN A 158 38.77 29.06 -22.38
C ASN A 158 38.08 27.72 -22.02
N PHE A 159 37.33 27.72 -20.92
CA PHE A 159 36.62 26.56 -20.35
C PHE A 159 35.81 25.75 -21.38
N PHE A 160 35.21 26.43 -22.35
CA PHE A 160 34.38 25.82 -23.39
C PHE A 160 35.15 24.93 -24.38
N ASP A 161 36.42 25.23 -24.65
CA ASP A 161 37.25 24.45 -25.61
C ASP A 161 37.75 23.14 -24.99
N VAL A 162 38.09 23.16 -23.69
CA VAL A 162 38.48 21.96 -22.93
C VAL A 162 37.27 21.03 -22.75
N MET A 163 36.10 21.60 -22.41
CA MET A 163 34.85 20.86 -22.28
C MET A 163 34.43 20.18 -23.59
N LYS A 164 34.54 20.88 -24.73
CA LYS A 164 34.18 20.35 -26.05
C LYS A 164 35.13 19.24 -26.52
N ARG A 165 36.41 19.31 -26.15
CA ARG A 165 37.42 18.28 -26.46
C ARG A 165 37.20 17.01 -25.63
N ASN A 166 36.99 17.14 -24.33
CA ASN A 166 36.76 16.01 -23.43
C ASN A 166 35.40 15.33 -23.67
N MET A 167 34.35 16.10 -24.00
CA MET A 167 33.04 15.55 -24.37
C MET A 167 33.10 14.76 -25.69
N ARG A 168 33.93 15.21 -26.66
CA ARG A 168 34.18 14.45 -27.89
C ARG A 168 34.95 13.15 -27.64
N LEU A 169 35.94 13.17 -26.73
CA LEU A 169 36.71 11.99 -26.36
C LEU A 169 35.85 10.95 -25.64
N SER A 170 35.01 11.38 -24.68
CA SER A 170 34.10 10.48 -23.96
C SER A 170 33.00 9.87 -24.83
N ILE A 171 32.51 10.57 -25.86
CA ILE A 171 31.42 10.07 -26.73
C ILE A 171 31.97 9.22 -27.89
N ALA A 172 33.15 9.56 -28.43
CA ALA A 172 33.69 8.88 -29.61
C ALA A 172 34.48 7.61 -29.26
N GLY A 173 34.86 7.39 -28.00
CA GLY A 173 35.54 6.15 -27.56
C GLY A 173 36.83 5.83 -28.33
N VAL A 174 37.47 6.85 -28.91
CA VAL A 174 38.76 6.68 -29.58
C VAL A 174 39.83 7.06 -28.57
N ASP A 175 40.33 6.06 -27.86
CA ASP A 175 41.61 6.16 -27.16
C ASP A 175 42.69 6.37 -28.21
N LEU A 176 43.12 7.61 -28.38
CA LEU A 176 44.43 7.87 -28.95
C LEU A 176 45.44 7.64 -27.83
N GLU A 177 45.94 6.41 -27.78
CA GLU A 177 47.20 6.12 -27.13
C GLU A 177 48.25 7.12 -27.61
N GLU A 178 49.05 7.58 -26.65
CA GLU A 178 50.37 8.21 -26.85
C GLU A 178 50.45 9.74 -27.07
N LYS A 179 50.59 10.49 -25.97
CA LYS A 179 51.88 11.02 -25.48
C LYS A 179 51.66 11.79 -24.18
N THR A 180 51.95 11.14 -23.06
CA THR A 180 52.08 11.80 -21.76
C THR A 180 53.35 12.65 -21.75
N PRO A 181 53.28 13.99 -21.55
CA PRO A 181 54.39 14.67 -20.92
C PRO A 181 54.30 14.35 -19.42
N GLU A 182 55.20 13.46 -19.02
CA GLU A 182 55.85 13.23 -17.73
C GLU A 182 55.72 14.30 -16.60
N ILE A 183 54.53 14.81 -16.23
CA ILE A 183 54.41 15.88 -15.19
C ILE A 183 53.27 15.67 -14.15
N TYR A 184 52.53 14.55 -14.13
CA TYR A 184 51.46 14.33 -13.13
C TYR A 184 51.72 13.23 -12.09
N MET A 185 52.96 12.79 -11.94
CA MET A 185 53.41 11.92 -10.83
C MET A 185 53.90 12.71 -9.61
N TYR A 186 53.33 13.88 -9.29
CA TYR A 186 53.71 14.60 -8.07
C TYR A 186 52.57 15.44 -7.46
N LYS A 187 51.71 14.80 -6.65
CA LYS A 187 51.27 15.25 -5.31
C LYS A 187 49.97 14.57 -4.90
N TYR A 188 50.08 13.39 -4.29
CA TYR A 188 49.44 13.05 -3.00
C TYR A 188 50.31 11.94 -2.39
N PRO A 189 50.81 12.08 -1.16
CA PRO A 189 51.67 11.05 -0.57
C PRO A 189 50.81 9.85 -0.15
N VAL A 190 51.12 8.69 -0.72
CA VAL A 190 50.80 7.39 -0.11
C VAL A 190 51.83 7.17 1.00
N GLN A 191 51.39 7.10 2.26
CA GLN A 191 52.25 6.63 3.35
C GLN A 191 52.05 5.13 3.53
N GLU A 192 53.01 4.37 3.02
CA GLU A 192 53.16 2.95 3.32
C GLU A 192 54.59 2.75 3.84
N ASN A 193 54.72 2.63 5.16
CA ASN A 193 55.98 2.26 5.81
C ASN A 193 55.77 0.92 6.53
N TYR A 194 56.21 -0.14 5.87
CA TYR A 194 56.52 -1.43 6.46
C TYR A 194 57.98 -1.35 6.92
N HIS A 195 58.24 -1.39 8.23
CA HIS A 195 59.59 -1.49 8.77
C HIS A 195 59.73 -2.83 9.50
N SER A 196 60.68 -3.63 9.02
CA SER A 196 61.02 -4.95 9.55
C SER A 196 62.39 -4.86 10.24
N SER A 197 62.44 -5.18 11.54
CA SER A 197 63.61 -5.75 12.25
C SER A 197 63.26 -6.05 13.72
N ASP A 198 63.28 -7.34 14.09
CA ASP A 198 63.42 -7.87 15.46
C ASP A 198 64.85 -7.60 16.00
N PRO A 199 65.18 -7.62 17.34
CA PRO A 199 64.84 -8.71 18.28
C PRO A 199 64.78 -8.40 19.82
N LEU A 200 64.58 -9.48 20.62
CA LEU A 200 64.87 -9.71 22.07
C LEU A 200 63.87 -9.24 23.16
N PHE A 201 63.14 -10.18 23.82
CA PHE A 201 63.43 -10.68 25.19
C PHE A 201 62.38 -11.72 25.71
N ASP A 202 62.92 -12.88 26.10
CA ASP A 202 62.53 -13.90 27.10
C ASP A 202 61.33 -14.92 27.02
N GLU A 203 61.76 -16.18 27.21
CA GLU A 203 61.15 -17.53 27.36
C GLU A 203 60.33 -17.65 28.71
N PRO A 204 59.45 -18.67 29.01
CA PRO A 204 59.74 -20.08 28.73
C PRO A 204 58.68 -21.15 28.41
N ARG A 205 59.10 -22.00 27.46
CA ARG A 205 59.26 -23.49 27.46
C ARG A 205 58.24 -24.41 28.19
N ARG A 206 57.58 -25.29 27.41
CA ARG A 206 57.35 -26.75 27.68
C ARG A 206 56.65 -27.41 26.46
N VAL A 207 57.34 -28.11 25.55
CA VAL A 207 57.66 -29.57 25.46
C VAL A 207 56.48 -30.54 25.67
N GLY A 208 56.24 -31.42 24.67
CA GLY A 208 55.62 -32.76 24.79
C GLY A 208 54.50 -33.03 23.77
N SER A 209 54.78 -33.49 22.54
CA SER A 209 54.85 -34.90 22.08
C SER A 209 53.56 -35.74 22.24
N THR A 210 52.96 -36.09 21.08
CA THR A 210 52.33 -37.38 20.68
C THR A 210 51.63 -38.26 21.72
N ASN A 211 50.35 -38.60 21.51
CA ASN A 211 49.92 -39.98 21.15
C ASN A 211 48.39 -40.20 21.14
N HIS A 212 48.00 -41.15 20.29
CA HIS A 212 46.76 -41.94 20.25
C HIS A 212 46.17 -42.34 21.63
N ILE A 213 44.83 -42.44 21.71
CA ILE A 213 44.02 -43.66 22.02
C ILE A 213 42.57 -43.27 22.40
N ASN A 214 41.62 -43.97 21.77
CA ASN A 214 40.23 -44.35 22.12
C ASN A 214 39.51 -43.77 23.36
N GLY A 215 38.20 -43.57 23.21
CA GLY A 215 37.24 -43.79 24.32
C GLY A 215 35.93 -43.02 24.26
N ASN A 216 34.92 -43.60 23.60
CA ASN A 216 33.53 -43.80 24.02
C ASN A 216 32.73 -42.81 24.92
N GLN A 217 31.42 -42.77 24.63
CA GLN A 217 30.24 -42.41 25.48
C GLN A 217 30.06 -40.92 25.81
N SER A 218 28.87 -40.33 25.94
CA SER A 218 27.45 -40.68 25.79
C SER A 218 26.66 -39.39 26.11
N GLN A 219 25.49 -39.19 25.47
CA GLN A 219 24.26 -38.48 25.93
C GLN A 219 24.42 -37.09 26.62
N VAL A 220 23.73 -36.04 26.16
CA VAL A 220 22.27 -35.81 26.15
C VAL A 220 21.89 -34.90 24.99
#